data_AF-A0AAX4KFR3-F1
#
_entry.id   AF-A0AAX4KFR3-F1
#
_cell.length_a   1.000
_cell.length_b   1.000
_cell.length_c   1.000
_cell.angle_alpha   90.00
_cell.angle_beta   90.00
_cell.angle_gamma   90.00
#
_symmetry.space_group_name_H-M   'P 1'
#
loop_
_entity.id
_entity.type
_entity.pdbx_description
1 polymer ?
#
loop_
_entity_poly.entity_id
_entity_poly.type
_entity_poly.pdbx_seq_one_letter_code
_entity_poly.pdbx_strand_id
1 'polypeptide(L)'
;MSGSTEAGPSTSVPSFPSGGNDSGIPVQPSKIAKNSRLPATMVNPSSGQIQKSQKKNSKNKQVSKKQKARNEKGKERAIELSEKLGNKVKEREEKKAKRQRAKKAWE
;
A
#
# COMPACT_ATOMS: atom_id res chain seq x y z
N MET A 1 -40.89 27.88 -0.20
CA MET A 1 -40.22 26.99 0.77
C MET A 1 -38.73 27.16 0.59
N SER A 2 -38.06 27.57 1.66
CA SER A 2 -36.63 27.86 1.74
C SER A 2 -35.81 26.57 1.66
N GLY A 3 -34.58 26.66 1.14
CA GLY A 3 -33.67 25.52 1.05
C GLY A 3 -32.29 25.90 0.51
N SER A 4 -31.62 26.85 1.18
CA SER A 4 -30.21 27.15 0.98
C SER A 4 -29.36 25.97 1.44
N THR A 5 -28.64 25.32 0.52
CA THR A 5 -27.52 24.43 0.90
C THR A 5 -26.26 25.27 1.05
N GLU A 6 -26.03 25.73 2.27
CA GLU A 6 -24.74 26.27 2.71
C GLU A 6 -23.70 25.14 2.71
N ALA A 7 -22.70 25.25 1.81
CA ALA A 7 -21.46 24.52 1.96
C ALA A 7 -20.65 25.22 3.06
N GLY A 8 -20.68 24.64 4.28
CA GLY A 8 -19.92 25.11 5.42
C GLY A 8 -18.39 25.11 5.19
N PRO A 9 -17.62 25.78 6.06
CA PRO A 9 -16.21 26.08 5.83
C PRO A 9 -15.35 24.81 5.86
N SER A 10 -14.56 24.65 4.80
CA SER A 10 -13.48 23.68 4.64
C SER A 10 -12.67 23.57 5.93
N THR A 11 -12.82 22.47 6.64
CA THR A 11 -11.91 22.11 7.74
C THR A 11 -10.55 21.90 7.11
N SER A 12 -9.62 22.82 7.37
CA SER A 12 -8.23 22.74 6.96
C SER A 12 -7.56 21.54 7.62
N VAL A 13 -7.65 20.38 6.97
CA VAL A 13 -6.76 19.27 7.25
C VAL A 13 -5.33 19.77 7.00
N PRO A 14 -4.41 19.69 7.98
CA PRO A 14 -3.01 19.95 7.68
C PRO A 14 -2.56 18.91 6.68
N SER A 15 -2.38 19.36 5.44
CA SER A 15 -1.79 18.60 4.35
C SER A 15 -0.38 18.23 4.77
N PHE A 16 -0.19 16.97 5.17
CA PHE A 16 1.14 16.41 5.33
C PHE A 16 1.70 16.18 3.92
N PRO A 17 2.82 16.80 3.53
CA PRO A 17 3.46 16.48 2.26
C PRO A 17 3.98 15.03 2.33
N SER A 18 3.17 14.12 1.80
CA SER A 18 3.58 12.77 1.45
C SER A 18 4.46 12.88 0.22
N GLY A 19 5.77 12.84 0.44
CA GLY A 19 6.76 12.57 -0.60
C GLY A 19 7.64 13.75 -0.96
N GLY A 20 8.95 13.58 -0.72
CA GLY A 20 10.00 14.30 -1.43
C GLY A 20 10.25 15.72 -0.95
N ASN A 21 10.88 15.87 0.23
CA ASN A 21 11.95 16.84 0.42
C ASN A 21 12.79 16.45 1.63
N ASP A 22 14.10 16.56 1.45
CA ASP A 22 15.16 15.95 2.25
C ASP A 22 15.56 16.82 3.46
N SER A 23 14.62 17.60 3.98
CA SER A 23 14.79 18.40 5.18
C SER A 23 14.08 17.68 6.34
N GLY A 24 14.84 17.31 7.37
CA GLY A 24 14.30 16.63 8.54
C GLY A 24 13.11 17.37 9.12
N ILE A 25 12.15 16.64 9.70
CA ILE A 25 10.97 17.26 10.33
C ILE A 25 11.49 18.10 11.50
N PRO A 26 11.31 19.44 11.49
CA PRO A 26 11.69 20.26 12.63
C PRO A 26 10.74 19.95 13.78
N VAL A 27 11.28 19.59 14.94
CA VAL A 27 10.45 19.23 16.11
C VAL A 27 10.91 19.98 17.34
N GLN A 28 9.95 20.38 18.18
CA GLN A 28 10.27 20.97 19.48
C GLN A 28 10.76 19.89 20.45
N PRO A 29 12.02 19.95 20.92
CA PRO A 29 12.63 18.87 21.70
C PRO A 29 11.89 18.63 23.03
N SER A 30 11.39 19.69 23.66
CA SER A 30 10.69 19.63 24.94
C SER A 30 9.39 18.81 24.91
N LYS A 31 8.70 18.75 23.76
CA LYS A 31 7.45 17.99 23.62
C LYS A 31 7.72 16.50 23.41
N ILE A 32 8.83 16.17 22.77
CA ILE A 32 9.22 14.78 22.51
C ILE A 32 9.81 14.15 23.77
N ALA A 33 10.70 14.86 24.47
CA ALA A 33 11.39 14.36 25.66
C ALA A 33 10.43 14.01 26.81
N LYS A 34 9.28 14.69 26.89
CA LYS A 34 8.27 14.48 27.94
C LYS A 34 7.28 13.34 27.62
N ASN A 35 7.32 12.77 26.41
CA ASN A 35 6.39 11.72 26.01
C ASN A 35 6.99 10.33 26.26
N SER A 36 6.63 9.71 27.38
CA SER A 36 7.10 8.38 27.79
C SER A 36 6.66 7.24 26.87
N ARG A 37 5.65 7.46 26.00
CA ARG A 37 5.18 6.46 25.04
C ARG A 37 6.01 6.42 23.77
N LEU A 38 6.80 7.47 23.50
CA LEU A 38 7.66 7.51 22.33
C LEU A 38 9.01 6.85 22.65
N PRO A 39 9.57 6.08 21.70
CA PRO A 39 10.93 5.58 21.84
C PRO A 39 11.91 6.76 21.88
N ALA A 40 13.08 6.57 22.50
CA ALA A 40 14.12 7.59 22.56
C ALA A 40 14.50 8.05 21.13
N THR A 41 14.07 9.27 20.76
CA THR A 41 14.42 9.90 19.49
C THR A 41 15.63 10.80 19.69
N MET A 42 16.65 10.64 18.84
CA MET A 42 17.79 11.56 18.83
C MET A 42 17.47 12.79 17.97
N VAL A 43 17.43 13.96 18.62
CA VAL A 43 17.24 15.27 17.97
C VAL A 43 18.62 15.91 17.79
N ASN A 44 18.94 16.36 16.57
CA ASN A 44 20.19 17.06 16.32
C ASN A 44 20.12 18.48 16.94
N PRO A 45 21.03 18.84 17.87
CA PRO A 45 20.97 20.12 18.58
C PRO A 45 21.17 21.33 17.67
N SER A 46 21.88 21.20 16.55
CA SER A 46 22.15 22.32 15.64
C SER A 46 20.98 22.62 14.68
N SER A 47 20.14 21.62 14.37
CA SER A 47 19.05 21.78 13.40
C SER A 47 17.65 21.56 13.98
N GLY A 48 17.52 21.08 15.22
CA GLY A 48 16.22 20.77 15.83
C GLY A 48 15.44 19.67 15.09
N GLN A 49 16.12 18.87 14.26
CA GLN A 49 15.51 17.84 13.43
C GLN A 49 15.81 16.44 13.95
N ILE A 50 14.86 15.52 13.77
CA ILE A 50 15.03 14.10 14.10
C ILE A 50 15.94 13.44 13.06
N GLN A 51 17.00 12.75 13.52
CA GLN A 51 17.85 11.95 12.64
C GLN A 51 17.11 10.68 12.18
N LYS A 52 16.93 10.52 10.87
CA LYS A 52 16.32 9.30 10.30
C LYS A 52 17.31 8.14 10.42
N SER A 53 16.82 6.96 10.82
CA SER A 53 17.65 5.75 10.75
C SER A 53 17.97 5.45 9.30
N GLN A 54 19.25 5.48 8.92
CA GLN A 54 19.72 5.05 7.60
C GLN A 54 19.66 3.51 7.51
N LYS A 55 18.46 2.94 7.47
CA LYS A 55 18.32 1.51 7.20
C LYS A 55 18.64 1.31 5.73
N LYS A 56 19.89 0.96 5.42
CA LYS A 56 20.31 0.58 4.07
C LYS A 56 19.36 -0.51 3.58
N ASN A 57 18.66 -0.25 2.48
CA ASN A 57 17.78 -1.20 1.82
C ASN A 57 18.56 -2.50 1.58
N SER A 58 18.31 -3.50 2.42
CA SER A 58 19.06 -4.76 2.39
C SER A 58 18.50 -5.66 1.30
N LYS A 59 18.62 -5.23 0.04
CA LYS A 59 18.22 -6.02 -1.13
C LYS A 59 19.09 -7.28 -1.32
N ASN A 60 20.21 -7.37 -0.59
CA ASN A 60 21.19 -8.45 -0.68
C ASN A 60 21.26 -9.34 0.59
N LYS A 61 20.14 -9.51 1.31
CA LYS A 61 20.10 -10.47 2.43
C LYS A 61 19.92 -11.88 1.89
N GLN A 62 20.83 -12.77 2.27
CA GLN A 62 20.69 -14.20 2.02
C GLN A 62 19.39 -14.70 2.65
N VAL A 63 18.50 -15.23 1.82
CA VAL A 63 17.19 -15.72 2.26
C VAL A 63 17.39 -17.03 3.02
N SER A 64 16.87 -17.12 4.24
CA SER A 64 16.99 -18.35 5.04
C SER A 64 16.19 -19.50 4.41
N LYS A 65 16.59 -20.75 4.66
CA LYS A 65 15.88 -21.95 4.17
C LYS A 65 14.38 -21.91 4.52
N LYS A 66 14.02 -21.46 5.73
CA LYS A 66 12.63 -21.31 6.20
C LYS A 66 11.87 -20.23 5.43
N GLN A 67 12.50 -19.10 5.15
CA GLN A 67 11.88 -18.04 4.36
C GLN A 67 11.71 -18.46 2.89
N LYS A 68 12.68 -19.20 2.33
CA LYS A 68 12.57 -19.77 0.98
C LYS A 68 11.38 -20.72 0.87
N ALA A 69 11.23 -21.68 1.80
CA ALA A 69 10.10 -22.61 1.82
C ALA A 69 8.74 -21.91 1.94
N ARG A 70 8.64 -20.86 2.79
CA ARG A 70 7.41 -20.07 2.89
C ARG A 70 7.08 -19.33 1.58
N ASN A 71 8.09 -18.80 0.92
CA ASN A 71 7.92 -18.12 -0.36
C ASN A 71 7.52 -19.09 -1.48
N GLU A 72 8.10 -20.29 -1.54
CA GLU A 72 7.73 -21.32 -2.51
C GLU A 72 6.28 -21.77 -2.33
N LYS A 73 5.84 -22.06 -1.09
CA LYS A 73 4.43 -22.37 -0.81
C LYS A 73 3.48 -21.23 -1.21
N GLY A 74 3.90 -19.98 -1.04
CA GLY A 74 3.14 -18.82 -1.49
C GLY A 74 3.03 -18.72 -3.02
N LYS A 75 4.10 -19.07 -3.74
CA LYS A 75 4.13 -19.09 -5.20
C LYS A 75 3.22 -20.16 -5.77
N GLU A 76 3.26 -21.38 -5.23
CA GLU A 76 2.39 -22.48 -5.66
C GLU A 76 0.91 -22.11 -5.51
N ARG A 77 0.52 -21.54 -4.36
CA ARG A 77 -0.85 -21.09 -4.14
C ARG A 77 -1.28 -19.97 -5.09
N ALA A 78 -0.36 -19.07 -5.47
CA ALA A 78 -0.64 -18.02 -6.43
C ALA A 78 -0.85 -18.57 -7.85
N ILE A 79 -0.07 -19.58 -8.24
CA ILE A 79 -0.21 -20.28 -9.52
C ILE A 79 -1.55 -21.00 -9.58
N GLU A 80 -1.92 -21.74 -8.54
CA GLU A 80 -3.20 -22.44 -8.45
C GLU A 80 -4.41 -21.48 -8.58
N LEU A 81 -4.36 -20.33 -7.90
CA LEU A 81 -5.40 -19.31 -8.02
C LEU A 81 -5.46 -18.71 -9.42
N SER A 82 -4.31 -18.51 -10.07
CA SER A 82 -4.22 -17.99 -11.43
C SER A 82 -4.82 -18.99 -12.43
N GLU A 83 -4.49 -20.28 -12.30
CA GLU A 83 -5.03 -21.35 -13.14
C GLU A 83 -6.56 -21.45 -13.00
N LYS A 84 -7.06 -21.44 -11.76
CA LYS A 84 -8.51 -21.44 -11.49
C LYS A 84 -9.23 -20.26 -12.12
N LEU A 85 -8.59 -19.09 -12.14
CA LEU A 85 -9.16 -17.89 -12.77
C LEU A 85 -9.15 -18.01 -14.31
N GLY A 86 -8.06 -18.53 -14.89
CA GLY A 86 -7.96 -18.81 -16.32
C GLY A 86 -9.02 -19.79 -16.80
N ASN A 87 -9.26 -20.88 -16.06
CA ASN A 87 -10.28 -21.86 -16.40
C ASN A 87 -11.71 -21.27 -16.36
N LYS A 88 -12.00 -20.40 -15.39
CA LYS A 88 -13.29 -19.69 -15.33
C LYS A 88 -13.50 -18.73 -16.51
N VAL A 89 -12.44 -18.09 -16.99
CA VAL A 89 -12.51 -17.22 -18.18
C VAL A 89 -12.80 -18.06 -19.42
N LYS A 90 -12.06 -19.16 -19.62
CA LYS A 90 -12.28 -20.09 -20.74
C LYS A 90 -13.72 -20.63 -20.76
N GLU A 91 -14.25 -21.07 -19.61
CA GLU A 91 -15.63 -21.58 -19.53
C GLU A 91 -16.66 -20.51 -19.92
N ARG A 92 -16.44 -19.25 -19.53
CA ARG A 92 -17.31 -18.13 -19.93
C ARG A 92 -17.22 -17.85 -21.41
N GLU A 93 -16.03 -17.90 -21.99
CA GLU A 93 -15.80 -17.70 -23.42
C GLU A 93 -16.43 -18.83 -24.25
N GLU A 94 -16.27 -20.09 -23.84
CA GLU A 94 -16.92 -21.23 -24.47
C GLU A 94 -18.45 -21.14 -24.43
N LYS A 95 -19.02 -20.74 -23.29
CA LYS A 95 -20.48 -20.49 -23.17
C LYS A 95 -20.93 -19.37 -24.09
N LYS A 96 -20.16 -18.28 -24.22
CA LYS A 96 -20.45 -17.20 -25.16
C LYS A 96 -20.35 -17.68 -26.61
N ALA A 97 -19.29 -18.41 -26.96
CA ALA A 97 -19.09 -18.97 -28.29
C ALA A 97 -20.22 -19.93 -28.67
N LYS A 98 -20.66 -20.79 -27.74
CA LYS A 98 -21.79 -21.70 -27.96
C LYS A 98 -23.10 -20.93 -28.21
N ARG A 99 -23.35 -19.85 -27.46
CA ARG A 99 -24.52 -18.97 -27.69
C ARG A 99 -24.45 -18.28 -29.05
N GLN A 100 -23.29 -17.77 -29.44
CA GLN A 100 -23.12 -17.13 -30.75
C GLN A 100 -23.28 -18.12 -31.90
N ARG A 101 -22.72 -19.33 -31.76
CA ARG A 101 -22.88 -20.41 -32.75
C ARG A 101 -24.34 -20.81 -32.91
N ALA A 102 -25.07 -20.94 -31.80
CA ALA A 102 -26.50 -21.23 -31.83
C ALA A 102 -27.29 -20.09 -32.47
N LYS A 103 -27.01 -18.83 -32.10
CA LYS A 103 -27.66 -17.65 -32.71
C LYS A 103 -27.45 -17.61 -34.22
N LYS A 104 -26.21 -17.82 -34.68
CA LYS A 104 -25.87 -17.85 -36.10
C LYS A 104 -26.50 -19.03 -36.86
N ALA A 105 -26.76 -20.15 -36.21
CA ALA A 105 -27.41 -21.30 -36.83
C ALA A 105 -28.94 -21.10 -37.03
N TRP A 106 -29.50 -20.04 -36.46
CA TRP A 106 -30.90 -19.67 -36.56
C TRP A 106 -31.14 -18.41 -37.44
N GLU A 107 -30.07 -17.82 -37.99
CA GLU A 107 -30.11 -16.75 -39.00
C GLU A 107 -29.86 -17.35 -40.39
#